data_AF-A0A6A1TLV1-F1
#
_entry.id   AF-A0A6A1TLV1-F1
#
_cell.length_a   1.000
_cell.length_b   1.000
_cell.length_c   1.000
_cell.angle_alpha   90.00
_cell.angle_beta   90.00
_cell.angle_gamma   90.00
#
_symmetry.space_group_name_H-M   'P 1'
#
loop_
_entity.id
_entity.type
_entity.pdbx_description
1 polymer ?
#
loop_
_entity_poly.entity_id
_entity_poly.type
_entity_poly.pdbx_seq_one_letter_code
_entity_poly.pdbx_strand_id
1 'polypeptide(L)' 'MPAKPKSSREKVRQHRERLRDQGLRPVQIWVPDVRSAAFKAEAYRQSLATAASAGAAEDQAFVDSIADWADE' A
#
# COMPACT_ATOMS: atom_id res chain seq x y z
N MET A 1 -29.98 23.50 -10.34
CA MET A 1 -28.55 23.81 -10.60
C MET A 1 -27.73 22.56 -10.28
N PRO A 2 -26.96 21.98 -11.20
CA PRO A 2 -26.10 20.84 -10.85
C PRO A 2 -24.99 21.31 -9.88
N ALA A 3 -24.66 20.47 -8.90
CA ALA A 3 -23.65 20.79 -7.90
C ALA A 3 -22.27 20.91 -8.55
N LYS A 4 -21.50 21.92 -8.14
CA LYS A 4 -20.14 22.17 -8.65
C LYS A 4 -19.23 20.98 -8.30
N PRO A 5 -18.42 20.47 -9.24
CA PRO A 5 -17.53 19.34 -8.95
C PRO A 5 -16.54 19.71 -7.84
N LYS A 6 -16.43 18.83 -6.84
CA LYS A 6 -15.49 19.00 -5.71
C LYS A 6 -14.07 19.17 -6.21
N SER A 7 -13.34 20.11 -5.61
CA SER A 7 -11.91 20.30 -5.87
C SER A 7 -11.10 19.07 -5.46
N SER A 8 -9.90 18.90 -6.04
CA SER A 8 -8.95 17.85 -5.65
C SER A 8 -8.66 17.88 -4.15
N ARG A 9 -8.51 19.08 -3.57
CA ARG A 9 -8.28 19.30 -2.14
C ARG A 9 -9.43 18.77 -1.28
N GLU A 10 -10.68 19.01 -1.68
CA GLU A 10 -11.85 18.51 -0.95
C GLU A 10 -11.99 16.99 -1.04
N LYS A 11 -11.69 16.39 -2.20
CA LYS A 11 -11.66 14.93 -2.38
C LYS A 11 -10.61 14.28 -1.48
N VAL A 12 -9.39 14.82 -1.46
CA VAL A 12 -8.31 14.31 -0.60
C VAL A 12 -8.67 14.47 0.88
N ARG A 13 -9.31 15.58 1.27
CA ARG A 13 -9.77 15.79 2.65
C ARG A 13 -10.79 14.73 3.06
N GLN A 14 -11.87 14.56 2.29
CA GLN A 14 -12.92 13.57 2.60
C GLN A 14 -12.38 12.14 2.64
N HIS A 15 -11.45 11.80 1.75
CA HIS A 15 -10.80 10.49 1.77
C HIS A 15 -10.01 10.26 3.07
N ARG A 16 -9.23 11.25 3.50
CA ARG A 16 -8.47 11.18 4.77
C ARG A 16 -9.38 11.15 6.00
N GLU A 17 -10.50 11.87 5.98
CA GLU A 17 -11.51 11.81 7.06
C GLU A 17 -12.06 10.39 7.21
N ARG A 18 -12.50 9.77 6.10
CA ARG A 18 -12.98 8.38 6.11
C ARG A 18 -11.95 7.39 6.65
N LEU A 19 -10.68 7.53 6.25
CA LEU A 19 -9.61 6.65 6.76
C LEU A 19 -9.38 6.85 8.27
N ARG A 20 -9.49 8.08 8.78
CA ARG A 20 -9.38 8.35 10.22
C ARG A 20 -10.53 7.74 11.01
N ASP A 21 -11.75 7.77 10.47
CA ASP A 21 -12.92 7.16 11.11
C ASP A 21 -12.79 5.63 11.18
N GLN A 22 -12.04 5.02 10.26
CA GLN A 22 -11.64 3.60 10.30
C GLN A 22 -10.47 3.31 11.25
N GLY A 23 -9.99 4.31 12.01
CA GLY A 23 -8.86 4.18 12.94
C GLY A 23 -7.49 4.27 12.28
N LEU A 24 -7.39 4.58 10.98
CA LEU A 24 -6.12 4.65 10.26
C LEU A 24 -5.47 6.04 10.38
N ARG A 25 -4.14 6.05 10.50
CA ARG A 25 -3.31 7.26 10.53
C ARG A 25 -2.50 7.37 9.23
N PRO A 26 -2.51 8.52 8.54
CA PRO A 26 -1.60 8.73 7.42
C PRO A 26 -0.15 8.89 7.93
N VAL A 27 0.78 8.15 7.32
CA VAL A 27 2.23 8.31 7.51
C VAL A 27 2.84 8.75 6.19
N GLN A 28 3.74 9.74 6.23
CA GLN A 28 4.54 10.16 5.08
C GLN A 28 5.98 9.75 5.32
N ILE A 29 6.51 8.95 4.40
CA ILE A 29 7.91 8.54 4.38
C ILE A 29 8.52 8.94 3.04
N TRP A 30 9.79 9.29 3.07
CA TRP A 30 10.57 9.51 1.86
C TRP A 30 11.18 8.17 1.45
N VAL A 31 10.89 7.75 0.22
CA VAL A 31 11.43 6.52 -0.37
C VAL A 31 12.31 6.88 -1.57
N PRO A 32 13.27 6.02 -1.95
CA PRO A 32 14.02 6.20 -3.19
C PRO A 32 13.10 6.30 -4.40
N ASP A 33 13.58 6.89 -5.50
CA ASP A 33 12.80 6.97 -6.74
C ASP A 33 12.50 5.57 -7.28
N VAL A 34 11.24 5.17 -7.11
CA VAL A 34 10.71 3.86 -7.50
C VAL A 34 10.69 3.64 -9.01
N ARG A 35 10.90 4.69 -9.81
CA ARG A 35 10.99 4.60 -11.27
C ARG A 35 12.41 4.33 -11.74
N SER A 36 13.41 4.56 -10.89
CA SER A 36 14.82 4.36 -11.23
C SER A 36 15.12 2.88 -11.52
N ALA A 37 16.05 2.62 -12.44
CA ALA A 37 16.50 1.27 -12.73
C ALA A 37 17.17 0.60 -11.50
N ALA A 38 17.87 1.39 -10.69
CA ALA A 38 18.50 0.92 -9.45
C ALA A 38 17.47 0.42 -8.44
N PHE A 39 16.36 1.16 -8.24
CA PHE A 39 15.28 0.69 -7.37
C PHE A 39 14.66 -0.61 -7.88
N LYS A 40 14.42 -0.73 -9.19
CA LYS A 40 13.88 -1.97 -9.77
C LYS A 40 14.81 -3.17 -9.54
N ALA A 41 16.12 -2.98 -9.73
CA ALA A 41 17.11 -4.03 -9.51
C ALA A 41 17.15 -4.45 -8.03
N GLU A 42 17.12 -3.49 -7.12
CA GLU A 42 17.16 -3.77 -5.69
C GLU A 42 15.87 -4.40 -5.19
N ALA A 43 14.70 -3.92 -5.64
CA ALA A 43 13.42 -4.53 -5.33
C ALA A 43 13.37 -5.98 -5.80
N TYR A 44 13.85 -6.27 -7.01
CA TYR A 44 13.93 -7.64 -7.52
C TYR A 44 14.85 -8.51 -6.66
N ARG A 45 16.05 -8.02 -6.33
CA ARG A 45 17.02 -8.72 -5.49
C ARG A 45 16.44 -9.05 -4.10
N GLN A 46 15.79 -8.07 -3.47
CA GLN A 46 15.19 -8.24 -2.15
C GLN A 46 14.00 -9.19 -2.18
N SER A 47 13.12 -9.09 -3.17
CA SER A 47 12.00 -10.03 -3.33
C SER A 47 12.48 -11.48 -3.43
N LEU A 48 13.55 -11.74 -4.19
CA LEU A 48 14.15 -13.08 -4.27
C LEU A 48 14.72 -13.53 -2.92
N ALA A 49 15.38 -12.64 -2.18
CA ALA A 49 15.93 -12.95 -0.86
C ALA A 49 14.82 -13.32 0.15
N THR A 50 13.70 -12.59 0.13
CA THR A 50 12.53 -12.90 0.96
C THR A 50 11.91 -14.24 0.58
N ALA A 51 11.71 -14.49 -0.73
CA ALA A 51 11.13 -15.75 -1.21
C ALA A 51 12.01 -16.97 -0.92
N ALA A 52 13.33 -16.80 -0.88
CA ALA A 52 14.29 -17.85 -0.52
C ALA A 52 14.56 -17.94 0.98
N SER A 53 13.91 -17.11 1.81
CA SER A 53 14.14 -17.11 3.26
C SER A 53 13.55 -18.36 3.92
N ALA A 54 14.13 -18.77 5.04
CA ALA A 54 13.64 -19.92 5.80
C ALA A 54 12.20 -19.73 6.30
N GLY A 55 11.78 -18.48 6.53
CA GLY A 55 10.43 -18.12 6.99
C GLY A 55 9.42 -17.94 5.87
N ALA A 56 9.80 -18.06 4.59
CA ALA A 56 8.93 -17.71 3.47
C ALA A 56 7.57 -18.44 3.49
N ALA A 57 7.53 -19.70 3.94
CA ALA A 57 6.28 -20.45 4.06
C ALA A 57 5.39 -19.96 5.20
N GLU A 58 5.97 -19.59 6.33
CA GLU A 58 5.23 -19.06 7.49
C GLU A 58 4.72 -17.64 7.20
N ASP A 59 5.56 -16.81 6.58
CA ASP A 59 5.19 -15.47 6.12
C ASP A 59 4.02 -15.52 5.14
N GLN A 60 4.08 -16.44 4.16
CA GLN A 60 2.99 -16.63 3.20
C GLN A 60 1.72 -17.12 3.89
N ALA A 61 1.81 -18.11 4.78
CA ALA A 61 0.65 -18.62 5.51
C ALA A 61 0.01 -17.55 6.40
N PHE A 62 0.81 -16.68 7.02
CA PHE A 62 0.31 -15.54 7.79
C PHE A 62 -0.44 -14.55 6.88
N VAL A 63 0.15 -14.15 5.75
CA VAL A 63 -0.49 -13.26 4.78
C VAL A 63 -1.82 -13.83 4.29
N ASP A 64 -1.84 -15.11 3.91
CA ASP A 64 -3.05 -15.79 3.44
C ASP A 64 -4.14 -15.82 4.52
N SER A 65 -3.77 -15.92 5.81
CA SER A 65 -4.74 -15.94 6.91
C SER A 65 -5.41 -14.58 7.19
N ILE A 66 -4.78 -13.48 6.79
CA ILE A 66 -5.28 -12.11 7.03
C ILE A 66 -5.75 -11.42 5.75
N ALA A 67 -5.48 -12.01 4.57
CA ALA A 67 -5.89 -11.45 3.30
C ALA A 67 -7.41 -11.61 3.14
N ASP A 68 -8.13 -10.52 3.35
CA ASP A 68 -9.54 -10.40 3.00
C ASP A 68 -9.61 -10.17 1.48
N TRP A 69 -9.45 -11.25 0.72
CA TRP A 69 -9.87 -11.25 -0.68
C TRP A 69 -11.39 -11.15 -0.62
N ALA A 70 -11.95 -9.98 -0.97
CA ALA A 70 -13.37 -9.91 -1.24
C ALA A 70 -13.65 -10.95 -2.32
N ASP A 71 -14.21 -12.10 -1.90
CA ASP A 71 -14.81 -13.06 -2.81
C ASP A 71 -15.79 -12.25 -3.66
N GLU A 72 -15.56 -12.21 -4.98
CA GLU A 72 -16.47 -11.59 -5.95
C GLU A 72 -17.89 -12.14 -5.83
#